data_AF-A0A7Y4VDV9-F1
#
_entry.id   AF-A0A7Y4VDV9-F1
#
_cell.length_a   1.000
_cell.length_b   1.000
_cell.length_c   1.000
_cell.angle_alpha   90.00
_cell.angle_beta   90.00
_cell.angle_gamma   90.00
#
_symmetry.space_group_name_H-M   'P 1'
#
loop_
_entity.id
_entity.type
_entity.pdbx_description
1 polymer ?
#
loop_
_entity_poly.entity_id
_entity_poly.type
_entity_poly.pdbx_seq_one_letter_code
_entity_poly.pdbx_strand_id
1 'polypeptide(L)'
;MRQVFEDGGFLPSLGFANSGYRVYGKSEQIVNPGKTWVLIDEHPDSVNDVAFANTMADPGAVSATIVDFPASYQGGASGISFADGHSEIHKWRGSKIKPPVTGNSLSLGMAAGDSLNDIIWFSDNTTVHMR
;
A
#
# COMPACT_ATOMS: atom_id res chain seq x y z
N MET A 1 5.84 6.46 -5.63
CA MET A 1 6.88 5.48 -5.22
C MET A 1 6.63 5.04 -3.79
N ARG A 2 7.10 3.86 -3.38
CA ARG A 2 6.77 3.30 -2.06
C ARG A 2 7.74 3.65 -0.95
N GLN A 3 7.24 3.62 0.27
CA GLN A 3 7.89 4.24 1.43
C GLN A 3 8.96 3.43 2.13
N VAL A 4 9.06 2.11 1.92
CA VAL A 4 10.15 1.34 2.55
C VAL A 4 11.52 1.68 1.96
N PHE A 5 11.56 2.38 0.82
CA PHE A 5 12.77 2.91 0.20
C PHE A 5 13.00 4.38 0.57
N GLU A 6 12.19 4.92 1.48
CA GLU A 6 12.29 6.26 2.07
C GLU A 6 12.62 6.11 3.56
N ASP A 7 12.18 7.06 4.40
CA ASP A 7 12.36 7.02 5.86
C ASP A 7 11.34 6.13 6.60
N GLY A 8 10.36 5.58 5.87
CA GLY A 8 9.29 4.75 6.43
C GLY A 8 8.21 5.53 7.16
N GLY A 9 8.03 6.82 6.89
CA GLY A 9 7.13 7.72 7.62
C GLY A 9 5.68 7.26 7.81
N PHE A 10 5.09 6.48 6.90
CA PHE A 10 3.73 5.92 7.06
C PHE A 10 3.68 4.39 7.23
N LEU A 11 4.84 3.73 7.36
CA LEU A 11 4.89 2.35 7.85
C LEU A 11 4.42 2.22 9.31
N PRO A 12 4.62 3.18 10.23
CA PRO A 12 3.89 3.20 11.48
C PRO A 12 2.50 3.75 11.17
N SER A 13 1.45 3.03 11.59
CA SER A 13 0.09 3.52 11.51
C SER A 13 -0.02 4.89 12.22
N LEU A 14 0.08 5.96 11.45
CA LEU A 14 -0.06 7.36 11.85
C LEU A 14 0.79 7.79 13.06
N GLY A 15 2.12 7.76 12.95
CA GLY A 15 2.99 8.38 13.95
C GLY A 15 4.47 8.13 13.71
N PHE A 16 5.18 9.19 13.32
CA PHE A 16 6.61 9.24 13.08
C PHE A 16 7.43 8.49 14.17
N ALA A 17 8.27 7.55 13.70
CA ALA A 17 9.25 6.74 14.43
C ALA A 17 8.79 5.37 14.98
N ASN A 18 9.54 4.35 14.54
CA ASN A 18 9.63 3.00 15.09
C ASN A 18 8.42 2.08 14.83
N SER A 19 8.14 1.84 13.54
CA SER A 19 7.01 1.06 13.07
C SER A 19 7.08 -0.44 13.35
N GLY A 20 8.18 -0.94 13.93
CA GLY A 20 8.43 -2.37 13.99
C GLY A 20 8.65 -3.01 12.61
N TYR A 21 8.69 -2.24 11.52
CA TYR A 21 8.86 -2.73 10.14
C TYR A 21 10.18 -2.27 9.51
N ARG A 22 10.79 -3.12 8.68
CA ARG A 22 12.06 -2.80 8.02
C ARG A 22 11.90 -1.78 6.88
N VAL A 23 12.86 -0.85 6.83
CA VAL A 23 13.15 0.03 5.69
C VAL A 23 14.48 -0.40 5.04
N TYR A 24 14.64 -0.11 3.76
CA TYR A 24 15.76 -0.56 2.94
C TYR A 24 16.41 0.63 2.23
N GLY A 25 17.67 0.92 2.56
CA GLY A 25 18.46 1.95 1.87
C GLY A 25 19.22 1.41 0.65
N LYS A 26 19.34 0.09 0.53
CA LYS A 26 20.00 -0.61 -0.59
C LYS A 26 19.20 -1.83 -1.01
N SER A 27 19.24 -2.16 -2.29
CA SER A 27 18.54 -3.34 -2.85
C SER A 27 18.98 -4.65 -2.17
N GLU A 28 20.27 -4.80 -1.86
CA GLU A 28 20.82 -5.98 -1.16
C GLU A 28 20.27 -6.18 0.25
N GLN A 29 19.66 -5.15 0.85
CA GLN A 29 19.07 -5.24 2.19
C GLN A 29 17.63 -5.75 2.16
N ILE A 30 17.00 -5.82 0.99
CA ILE A 30 15.61 -6.26 0.84
C ILE A 30 15.49 -7.73 1.24
N VAL A 31 14.71 -8.00 2.28
CA VAL A 31 14.59 -9.36 2.86
C VAL A 31 13.77 -10.29 1.97
N ASN A 32 12.71 -9.80 1.34
CA ASN A 32 11.85 -10.61 0.47
C ASN A 32 11.46 -9.85 -0.80
N PRO A 33 12.35 -9.81 -1.81
CA PRO A 33 12.14 -9.02 -3.04
C PRO A 33 10.84 -9.32 -3.79
N GLY A 34 10.41 -10.60 -3.83
CA GLY A 34 9.15 -11.01 -4.47
C GLY A 34 7.89 -10.67 -3.67
N LYS A 35 8.01 -10.23 -2.42
CA LYS A 35 6.91 -9.66 -1.61
C LYS A 35 7.25 -8.25 -1.16
N THR A 36 7.90 -7.52 -2.04
CA THR A 36 8.36 -6.15 -1.84
C THR A 36 7.97 -5.43 -3.13
N TRP A 37 6.74 -4.92 -3.20
CA TRP A 37 6.28 -4.07 -4.30
C TRP A 37 7.23 -2.88 -4.55
N VAL A 38 7.10 -2.11 -5.63
CA VAL A 38 7.96 -0.93 -5.89
C VAL A 38 7.14 0.22 -6.42
N LEU A 39 6.37 -0.04 -7.48
CA LEU A 39 5.42 0.89 -8.09
C LEU A 39 4.04 0.24 -8.17
N ILE A 40 3.03 1.10 -8.07
CA ILE A 40 1.62 0.81 -8.24
C ILE A 40 0.93 2.01 -8.88
N ASP A 41 -0.14 1.76 -9.63
CA ASP A 41 -1.03 2.81 -10.14
C ASP A 41 -1.93 3.36 -9.01
N GLU A 42 -1.95 4.68 -8.85
CA GLU A 42 -2.86 5.35 -7.93
C GLU A 42 -4.19 5.73 -8.60
N HIS A 43 -5.26 5.82 -7.82
CA HIS A 43 -6.54 6.32 -8.26
C HIS A 43 -6.43 7.80 -8.67
N PRO A 44 -6.90 8.20 -9.86
CA PRO A 44 -6.70 9.56 -10.39
C PRO A 44 -7.31 10.65 -9.52
N ASP A 45 -8.42 10.36 -8.84
CA ASP A 45 -9.08 11.32 -7.93
C ASP A 45 -8.41 11.43 -6.55
N SER A 46 -7.48 10.52 -6.18
CA SER A 46 -6.81 10.53 -4.88
C SER A 46 -5.40 11.12 -4.90
N VAL A 47 -4.83 11.33 -6.09
CA VAL A 47 -3.45 11.79 -6.27
C VAL A 47 -3.21 13.06 -5.46
N ASN A 48 -2.37 12.93 -4.44
CA ASN A 48 -2.01 14.00 -3.51
C ASN A 48 -0.52 14.36 -3.60
N ASP A 49 0.35 13.37 -3.83
CA ASP A 49 1.80 13.47 -3.79
C ASP A 49 2.46 12.57 -4.86
N VAL A 50 3.80 12.59 -4.93
CA VAL A 50 4.60 11.72 -5.83
C VAL A 50 4.89 10.32 -5.23
N ALA A 51 4.19 9.96 -4.16
CA ALA A 51 4.37 8.73 -3.38
C ALA A 51 3.03 8.00 -3.19
N PHE A 52 3.10 6.70 -2.88
CA PHE A 52 1.92 5.92 -2.47
C PHE A 52 2.14 5.40 -1.06
N ALA A 53 1.25 5.79 -0.16
CA ALA A 53 1.21 5.44 1.25
C ALA A 53 0.23 4.30 1.50
N ASN A 54 0.68 3.29 2.25
CA ASN A 54 -0.19 2.23 2.76
C ASN A 54 -0.07 2.15 4.29
N THR A 55 -1.19 1.89 4.95
CA THR A 55 -1.15 1.50 6.37
C THR A 55 -0.67 0.05 6.47
N MET A 56 0.23 -0.22 7.41
CA MET A 56 0.58 -1.59 7.79
C MET A 56 -0.46 -2.15 8.77
N ALA A 57 -1.05 -3.30 8.44
CA ALA A 57 -2.01 -4.02 9.26
C ALA A 57 -1.63 -5.50 9.33
N ASP A 58 -1.37 -5.99 10.54
CA ASP A 58 -0.99 -7.38 10.78
C ASP A 58 -2.15 -8.36 10.53
N PRO A 59 -1.85 -9.63 10.22
CA PRO A 59 -2.86 -10.69 10.24
C PRO A 59 -3.64 -10.71 11.55
N GLY A 60 -4.98 -10.59 11.46
CA GLY A 60 -5.86 -10.52 12.63
C GLY A 60 -6.22 -9.10 13.07
N ALA A 61 -5.73 -8.07 12.38
CA ALA A 61 -6.25 -6.71 12.54
C ALA A 61 -7.78 -6.69 12.37
N VAL A 62 -8.46 -5.85 13.14
CA VAL A 62 -9.93 -5.68 13.10
C VAL A 62 -10.35 -4.39 12.39
N SER A 63 -9.39 -3.49 12.15
CA SER A 63 -9.57 -2.24 11.43
C SER A 63 -8.24 -1.80 10.82
N ALA A 64 -8.32 -0.97 9.79
CA ALA A 64 -7.18 -0.33 9.14
C ALA A 64 -7.67 0.93 8.40
N THR A 65 -6.72 1.70 7.87
CA THR A 65 -6.97 2.91 7.08
C THR A 65 -6.46 2.71 5.65
N ILE A 66 -7.28 3.10 4.68
CA ILE A 66 -6.84 3.33 3.30
C ILE A 66 -6.27 4.74 3.28
N VAL A 67 -4.95 4.86 3.15
CA VAL A 67 -4.27 6.18 3.10
C VAL A 67 -4.44 6.74 1.70
N ASP A 68 -3.78 6.08 0.74
CA ASP A 68 -3.95 6.35 -0.69
C ASP A 68 -4.73 5.21 -1.35
N PHE A 69 -5.47 5.56 -2.41
CA PHE A 69 -6.33 4.61 -3.10
C PHE A 69 -5.64 4.05 -4.33
N PRO A 70 -5.51 2.72 -4.46
CA PRO A 70 -4.96 2.14 -5.66
C PRO A 70 -5.94 2.32 -6.84
N ALA A 71 -5.41 2.34 -8.06
CA ALA A 71 -6.23 2.36 -9.25
C ALA A 71 -7.19 1.16 -9.28
N SER A 72 -8.44 1.39 -9.65
CA SER A 72 -9.45 0.32 -9.71
C SER A 72 -10.24 0.31 -11.02
N TYR A 73 -9.99 1.26 -11.91
CA TYR A 73 -10.73 1.47 -13.15
C TYR A 73 -10.57 0.31 -14.16
N GLN A 74 -9.55 -0.56 -14.00
CA GLN A 74 -9.34 -1.76 -14.79
C GLN A 74 -10.01 -2.99 -14.16
N GLY A 75 -11.35 -2.99 -14.08
CA GLY A 75 -12.10 -4.14 -13.55
C GLY A 75 -11.88 -4.41 -12.05
N GLY A 76 -11.57 -3.36 -11.29
CA GLY A 76 -11.26 -3.44 -9.86
C GLY A 76 -9.85 -3.89 -9.55
N ALA A 77 -8.88 -3.66 -10.44
CA ALA A 77 -7.49 -4.11 -10.29
C ALA A 77 -6.48 -2.99 -10.56
N SER A 78 -5.25 -3.19 -10.05
CA SER A 78 -4.07 -2.35 -10.33
C SER A 78 -2.89 -3.19 -10.83
N GLY A 79 -2.02 -2.58 -11.63
CA GLY A 79 -0.70 -3.12 -11.90
C GLY A 79 0.24 -2.85 -10.72
N ILE A 80 0.98 -3.87 -10.29
CA ILE A 80 1.94 -3.78 -9.19
C ILE A 80 3.26 -4.41 -9.64
N SER A 81 4.37 -3.69 -9.46
CA SER A 81 5.72 -4.21 -9.72
C SER A 81 6.44 -4.52 -8.43
N PHE A 82 7.39 -5.46 -8.45
CA PHE A 82 8.10 -5.96 -7.28
C PHE A 82 9.63 -5.87 -7.45
N ALA A 83 10.35 -5.93 -6.33
CA ALA A 83 11.77 -5.63 -6.28
C ALA A 83 12.67 -6.74 -6.85
N ASP A 84 12.14 -7.95 -7.09
CA ASP A 84 12.82 -8.99 -7.88
C ASP A 84 12.65 -8.81 -9.39
N GLY A 85 11.89 -7.79 -9.82
CA GLY A 85 11.65 -7.44 -11.23
C GLY A 85 10.36 -8.00 -11.83
N HIS A 86 9.54 -8.76 -11.09
CA HIS A 86 8.26 -9.22 -11.62
C HIS A 86 7.16 -8.16 -11.48
N SER A 87 6.00 -8.42 -12.09
CA SER A 87 4.80 -7.60 -11.94
C SER A 87 3.54 -8.47 -11.93
N GLU A 88 2.52 -8.00 -11.23
CA GLU A 88 1.24 -8.66 -11.07
C GLU A 88 0.08 -7.70 -11.39
N ILE A 89 -1.05 -8.26 -11.83
CA ILE A 89 -2.34 -7.56 -11.82
C ILE A 89 -3.07 -8.02 -10.57
N HIS A 90 -3.21 -7.13 -9.59
CA HIS A 90 -3.89 -7.44 -8.34
C HIS A 90 -5.34 -6.94 -8.38
N LYS A 91 -6.30 -7.84 -8.19
CA LYS A 91 -7.73 -7.51 -8.14
C LYS A 91 -8.20 -7.31 -6.70
N TRP A 92 -8.59 -6.08 -6.37
CA TRP A 92 -9.07 -5.71 -5.05
C TRP A 92 -10.44 -6.33 -4.75
N ARG A 93 -10.66 -6.68 -3.50
CA ARG A 93 -11.87 -7.37 -3.05
C ARG A 93 -12.91 -6.38 -2.56
N GLY A 94 -12.57 -5.59 -1.55
CA GLY A 94 -13.50 -4.70 -0.87
C GLY A 94 -13.97 -3.52 -1.75
N SER A 95 -15.17 -3.02 -1.46
CA SER A 95 -15.75 -1.89 -2.19
C SER A 95 -15.11 -0.56 -1.79
N LYS A 96 -14.67 -0.43 -0.53
CA LYS A 96 -14.09 0.82 -0.02
C LYS A 96 -12.77 1.18 -0.71
N ILE A 97 -11.92 0.21 -1.02
CA ILE A 97 -10.62 0.46 -1.69
C ILE A 97 -10.75 0.69 -3.21
N LYS A 98 -11.96 0.50 -3.78
CA LYS A 98 -12.25 0.74 -5.20
C LYS A 98 -13.36 1.78 -5.40
N PRO A 99 -13.17 3.02 -4.93
CA PRO A 99 -14.12 4.08 -5.25
C PRO A 99 -14.21 4.27 -6.78
N PRO A 100 -15.35 4.75 -7.30
CA PRO A 100 -15.47 5.08 -8.71
C PRO A 100 -14.63 6.33 -9.05
N VAL A 101 -14.14 6.39 -10.28
CA VAL A 101 -13.52 7.60 -10.83
C VAL A 101 -14.63 8.59 -11.20
N THR A 102 -14.58 9.77 -10.62
CA THR A 102 -15.56 10.85 -10.80
C THR A 102 -14.94 12.14 -11.37
N GLY A 103 -13.62 12.28 -11.33
CA GLY A 103 -12.91 13.51 -11.71
C GLY A 103 -12.96 14.60 -10.63
N ASN A 104 -13.50 14.30 -9.45
CA ASN A 104 -13.49 15.18 -8.28
C ASN A 104 -12.55 14.60 -7.23
N SER A 105 -11.89 15.45 -6.44
CA SER A 105 -10.99 15.01 -5.38
C SER A 105 -11.67 14.03 -4.42
N LEU A 106 -11.00 12.91 -4.16
CA LEU A 106 -11.40 11.88 -3.23
C LEU A 106 -10.85 12.19 -1.82
N SER A 107 -11.68 11.99 -0.79
CA SER A 107 -11.21 12.08 0.60
C SER A 107 -10.24 10.94 0.94
N LEU A 108 -9.10 11.30 1.54
CA LEU A 108 -8.03 10.37 1.92
C LEU A 108 -8.13 9.95 3.39
N GLY A 109 -7.39 8.89 3.77
CA GLY A 109 -7.36 8.43 5.15
C GLY A 109 -8.67 7.79 5.62
N MET A 110 -9.33 7.06 4.74
CA MET A 110 -10.65 6.47 4.99
C MET A 110 -10.56 5.12 5.70
N ALA A 111 -11.52 4.82 6.57
CA ALA A 111 -11.59 3.51 7.20
C ALA A 111 -11.75 2.38 6.16
N ALA A 112 -10.93 1.34 6.26
CA ALA A 112 -10.87 0.25 5.28
C ALA A 112 -12.18 -0.55 5.19
N GLY A 113 -12.89 -0.73 6.30
CA GLY A 113 -14.17 -1.45 6.33
C GLY A 113 -14.07 -2.84 5.69
N ASP A 114 -14.86 -3.08 4.63
CA ASP A 114 -14.87 -4.34 3.89
C ASP A 114 -13.58 -4.63 3.11
N SER A 115 -12.68 -3.65 3.00
CA SER A 115 -11.40 -3.73 2.29
C SER A 115 -10.22 -4.05 3.21
N LEU A 116 -10.48 -4.43 4.47
CA LEU A 116 -9.43 -4.74 5.45
C LEU A 116 -8.47 -5.83 4.95
N ASN A 117 -8.98 -6.86 4.28
CA ASN A 117 -8.15 -7.93 3.71
C ASN A 117 -7.23 -7.45 2.58
N ASP A 118 -7.63 -6.40 1.85
CA ASP A 118 -6.79 -5.80 0.82
C ASP A 118 -5.62 -5.03 1.47
N ILE A 119 -5.85 -4.38 2.61
CA ILE A 119 -4.80 -3.70 3.38
C ILE A 119 -3.83 -4.70 4.02
N ILE A 120 -4.32 -5.82 4.54
CA ILE A 120 -3.47 -6.91 5.05
C ILE A 120 -2.62 -7.48 3.91
N TRP A 121 -3.20 -7.71 2.72
CA TRP A 121 -2.44 -8.16 1.55
C TRP A 121 -1.34 -7.15 1.16
N PHE A 122 -1.64 -5.85 1.20
CA PHE A 122 -0.62 -4.82 0.98
C PHE A 122 0.52 -4.95 1.99
N SER A 123 0.19 -5.12 3.27
CA SER A 123 1.16 -5.26 4.36
C SER A 123 2.09 -6.45 4.13
N ASP A 124 1.52 -7.61 3.78
CA ASP A 124 2.24 -8.85 3.43
C ASP A 124 3.19 -8.70 2.24
N ASN A 125 2.94 -7.73 1.34
CA ASN A 125 3.74 -7.44 0.15
C ASN A 125 4.59 -6.17 0.27
N THR A 126 4.60 -5.53 1.44
CA THR A 126 5.33 -4.28 1.67
C THR A 126 6.69 -4.58 2.27
N THR A 127 6.76 -5.13 3.48
CA THR A 127 8.02 -5.40 4.18
C THR A 127 7.80 -6.39 5.33
N VAL A 128 8.85 -6.67 6.08
CA VAL A 128 8.82 -7.57 7.24
C VAL A 128 9.03 -6.80 8.53
N HIS A 129 8.66 -7.42 9.65
CA HIS A 129 8.98 -6.89 10.97
C HIS A 129 10.50 -6.83 11.22
N MET A 130 10.95 -5.82 11.97
CA MET A 130 12.26 -5.79 12.60
C MET A 130 12.30 -6.91 13.65
N ARG A 131 13.40 -7.66 13.70
CA ARG A 131 13.65 -8.67 14.72
C ARG A 131 14.52 -8.07 15.81
#